data_AF-A0A8S3EKS1-F1
#
_entry.id   AF-A0A8S3EKS1-F1
#
_cell.length_a   1.000
_cell.length_b   1.000
_cell.length_c   1.000
_cell.angle_alpha   90.00
_cell.angle_beta   90.00
_cell.angle_gamma   90.00
#
_symmetry.space_group_name_H-M   'P 1'
#
loop_
_entity.id
_entity.type
_entity.pdbx_description
1 polymer ?
#
loop_
_entity_poly.entity_id
_entity_poly.type
_entity_poly.pdbx_seq_one_letter_code
_entity_poly.pdbx_strand_id
1 'polypeptide(L)' 'MCVPGCGGTGKSQLIRGITQYFQITKRGKMLRKLAPTSIAAAEIDGLT' A
#
# COMPACT_ATOMS: atom_id res chain seq x y z
N MET A 1 5.04 10.92 -4.46
CA MET A 1 6.32 10.34 -3.99
C MET A 1 6.55 9.04 -4.75
N CYS A 2 7.76 8.77 -5.22
CA CYS A 2 8.13 7.49 -5.84
C CYS A 2 9.17 6.81 -4.95
N VAL A 3 9.02 5.51 -4.69
CA VAL A 3 9.96 4.71 -3.89
C VAL A 3 10.46 3.54 -4.73
N PRO A 4 11.52 3.74 -5.53
CA PRO A 4 12.14 2.66 -6.28
C PRO A 4 12.99 1.76 -5.37
N GLY A 5 13.20 0.51 -5.78
CA GLY A 5 14.12 -0.41 -5.09
C GLY A 5 13.97 -1.85 -5.56
N CYS A 6 15.00 -2.67 -5.34
CA CYS A 6 15.03 -4.08 -5.72
C CYS A 6 13.95 -4.92 -5.01
N GLY A 7 13.68 -6.14 -5.51
CA GLY A 7 12.82 -7.09 -4.81
C GLY A 7 13.29 -7.33 -3.37
N GLY A 8 12.35 -7.51 -2.42
CA GLY A 8 12.67 -7.79 -1.02
C GLY A 8 13.06 -6.59 -0.14
N THR A 9 13.14 -5.36 -0.68
CA THR A 9 13.53 -4.16 0.10
C THR A 9 12.45 -3.58 1.00
N GLY A 10 11.39 -4.32 1.33
CA GLY A 10 10.38 -3.86 2.27
C GLY A 10 9.34 -2.85 1.74
N LYS A 11 9.27 -2.60 0.42
CA LYS A 11 8.37 -1.56 -0.15
C LYS A 11 6.88 -1.84 0.12
N SER A 12 6.46 -3.10 0.12
CA SER A 12 5.08 -3.47 0.46
C SER A 12 4.78 -3.22 1.95
N GLN A 13 5.75 -3.47 2.83
CA GLN A 13 5.66 -3.16 4.27
C GLN A 13 5.54 -1.65 4.50
N LEU A 14 6.26 -0.83 3.72
CA LEU A 14 6.09 0.63 3.76
C LEU A 14 4.65 1.03 3.40
N ILE A 15 4.07 0.45 2.35
CA ILE A 15 2.66 0.71 1.97
C ILE A 15 1.70 0.30 3.09
N ARG A 16 1.95 -0.82 3.77
CA ARG A 16 1.17 -1.26 4.94
C ARG A 16 1.28 -0.27 6.11
N GLY A 17 2.47 0.24 6.39
CA GLY A 17 2.68 1.27 7.42
C GLY A 17 1.93 2.57 7.11
N ILE A 18 1.97 3.04 5.86
CA ILE A 18 1.17 4.20 5.42
C ILE A 18 -0.33 3.91 5.60
N THR A 19 -0.79 2.71 5.21
CA THR A 19 -2.18 2.32 5.38
C THR A 19 -2.60 2.34 6.85
N GLN A 20 -1.79 1.79 7.74
CA GLN A 20 -2.03 1.78 9.19
C GLN A 20 -2.12 3.19 9.75
N TYR A 21 -1.26 4.11 9.31
CA TYR A 21 -1.34 5.52 9.70
C TYR A 21 -2.69 6.16 9.33
N PHE A 22 -3.18 5.94 8.11
CA PHE A 22 -4.49 6.44 7.69
C PHE A 22 -5.65 5.81 8.47
N GLN A 23 -5.53 4.55 8.89
CA GLN A 23 -6.54 3.90 9.73
C GLN A 23 -6.54 4.47 11.16
N ILE A 24 -5.38 4.60 11.80
CA ILE A 24 -5.25 5.15 13.17
C ILE A 24 -5.76 6.59 13.22
N THR A 25 -5.51 7.38 12.18
CA THR A 25 -5.99 8.77 12.09
C THR A 25 -7.44 8.91 11.62
N LYS A 26 -8.19 7.80 11.48
CA LYS A 26 -9.58 7.74 11.00
C LYS A 26 -9.79 8.35 9.60
N ARG A 27 -8.74 8.35 8.77
CA ARG A 27 -8.72 8.88 7.40
C ARG A 27 -8.71 7.79 6.32
N GLY A 28 -9.00 6.54 6.67
CA GLY A 28 -8.97 5.40 5.73
C GLY A 28 -9.75 5.64 4.44
N LYS A 29 -10.88 6.35 4.48
CA LYS A 29 -11.68 6.69 3.28
C LYS A 29 -10.98 7.61 2.28
N MET A 30 -9.93 8.32 2.70
CA MET A 30 -9.12 9.20 1.85
C MET A 30 -7.98 8.46 1.14
N LEU A 31 -7.79 7.17 1.41
CA LEU A 31 -6.71 6.37 0.84
C LEU A 31 -7.27 5.35 -0.14
N ARG A 32 -6.96 5.52 -1.43
CA ARG A 32 -7.22 4.52 -2.47
C ARG A 32 -5.93 3.79 -2.80
N LYS A 33 -5.94 2.45 -2.71
CA LYS A 33 -4.80 1.57 -2.96
C LYS A 33 -5.04 0.81 -4.25
N LEU A 34 -4.10 0.90 -5.20
CA LEU A 34 -4.20 0.32 -6.53
C LEU A 34 -2.91 -0.43 -6.88
N ALA A 35 -3.02 -1.54 -7.60
CA ALA A 35 -1.87 -2.23 -8.17
C ALA A 35 -2.26 -2.93 -9.48
N PRO A 36 -1.37 -2.99 -10.50
CA PRO A 36 -1.73 -3.43 -11.85
C PRO A 36 -2.07 -4.92 -11.99
N THR A 37 -1.74 -5.73 -10.98
CA THR A 37 -2.06 -7.17 -10.95
C THR A 37 -2.87 -7.47 -9.71
N SER A 38 -3.84 -8.38 -9.82
CA SER A 38 -4.70 -8.82 -8.71
C SER A 38 -3.89 -9.31 -7.50
N ILE A 39 -2.79 -10.03 -7.74
CA ILE A 39 -1.89 -10.53 -6.68
C ILE A 39 -1.27 -9.37 -5.90
N ALA A 40 -0.69 -8.39 -6.61
CA ALA A 40 -0.11 -7.21 -5.96
C ALA A 40 -1.17 -6.34 -5.26
N ALA A 41 -2.39 -6.29 -5.79
CA ALA A 41 -3.49 -5.56 -5.16
C ALA A 41 -3.90 -6.24 -3.84
N ALA A 42 -4.03 -7.56 -3.82
CA ALA A 42 -4.30 -8.33 -2.61
C ALA A 42 -3.23 -8.12 -1.53
N GLU A 43 -1.95 -8.07 -1.91
CA GLU A 43 -0.82 -7.88 -0.96
C GLU A 43 -0.91 -6.58 -0.14
N ILE A 44 -1.61 -5.57 -0.66
CA ILE A 44 -1.81 -4.27 -0.03
C ILE A 44 -3.28 -4.00 0.35
N ASP A 45 -4.15 -5.02 0.32
CA ASP A 45 -5.61 -4.91 0.47
C ASP A 45 -6.22 -3.80 -0.42
N GLY A 46 -5.76 -3.74 -1.67
CA GLY A 46 -6.14 -2.75 -2.67
C GLY A 46 -7.01 -3.33 -3.80
N LEU A 47 -7.21 -2.53 -4.83
CA LEU A 47 -7.93 -2.90 -6.04
C LEU A 47 -6.96 -3.03 -7.23
N THR A 48 -7.38 -3.75 -8.25
CA THR A 48 -6.69 -3.77 -9.56
C THR A 48 -7.02 -2.52 -10.34
#